data_AF-A0A178AHF0-F1
#
_entry.id   AF-A0A178AHF0-F1
#
_cell.length_a   1.000
_cell.length_b   1.000
_cell.length_c   1.000
_cell.angle_alpha   90.00
_cell.angle_beta   90.00
_cell.angle_gamma   90.00
#
_symmetry.space_group_name_H-M   'P 1'
#
loop_
_entity.id
_entity.type
_entity.pdbx_description
1 polymer ?
#
loop_
_entity_poly.entity_id
_entity_poly.type
_entity_poly.pdbx_seq_one_letter_code
_entity_poly.pdbx_strand_id
1 'polypeptide(L)'
;MPLEASEVQSEETRPDRPSLSQAPPNENEETSVAQSPPRVAAVSTQSDKRVAMPTQISAKDLNADLLDKVCARLTTQPDRAHVYLFRSAKLPGLVKVGIAGSISKRKAKLKSDCEQEMITIDIWQNKQNARHIEALVKLDLKHLKEPWPCKGKKCGSEHREWFRIDKERAVNIVQMWVDWLDHNPYDKDRNIKPIWEHLLIGGGRPVVRFGNGDHEARHTHWKSILRQPTQDEIDKFVLSQAEGGEQLQPTNQQHATTADSPQRVAIPGTPIQTPHTILPTTA
;
A
#
# COMPACT_ATOMS: atom_id res chain seq x y z
N MET A 1 -24.42 -47.37 37.06
CA MET A 1 -25.12 -47.62 35.78
C MET A 1 -24.33 -46.93 34.69
N PRO A 2 -23.76 -47.65 33.72
CA PRO A 2 -22.99 -47.06 32.63
C PRO A 2 -23.93 -46.78 31.43
N LEU A 3 -23.75 -45.64 30.76
CA LEU A 3 -24.34 -45.38 29.46
C LEU A 3 -23.25 -45.30 28.41
N GLU A 4 -23.58 -45.94 27.29
CA GLU A 4 -22.76 -46.48 26.22
C GLU A 4 -21.98 -45.44 25.40
N ALA A 5 -20.80 -45.85 24.96
CA ALA A 5 -20.07 -45.25 23.86
C ALA A 5 -20.45 -45.98 22.56
N SER A 6 -20.89 -45.23 21.54
CA SER A 6 -21.07 -45.72 20.17
C SER A 6 -19.97 -45.15 19.28
N GLU A 7 -19.06 -46.04 18.90
CA GLU A 7 -17.95 -45.82 17.98
C GLU A 7 -18.45 -46.11 16.56
N VAL A 8 -18.45 -45.08 15.69
CA VAL A 8 -18.88 -45.19 14.30
C VAL A 8 -17.65 -45.38 13.41
N GLN A 9 -17.54 -46.58 12.84
CA GLN A 9 -16.57 -46.94 11.80
C GLN A 9 -16.94 -46.26 10.48
N SER A 10 -15.97 -45.62 9.83
CA SER A 10 -16.11 -45.07 8.47
C SER A 10 -15.19 -45.83 7.53
N GLU A 11 -15.79 -46.56 6.59
CA GLU A 11 -15.13 -47.26 5.48
C GLU A 11 -14.50 -46.27 4.50
N GLU A 12 -13.20 -46.43 4.25
CA GLU A 12 -12.45 -45.68 3.24
C GLU A 12 -12.37 -46.53 1.96
N THR A 13 -13.24 -46.23 0.99
CA THR A 13 -13.25 -46.90 -0.32
C THR A 13 -12.36 -46.13 -1.31
N ARG A 14 -11.21 -46.72 -1.67
CA ARG A 14 -10.39 -46.32 -2.82
C ARG A 14 -11.13 -46.60 -4.13
N PRO A 15 -10.92 -45.76 -5.16
CA PRO A 15 -11.00 -46.23 -6.54
C PRO A 15 -9.70 -46.06 -7.32
N ASP A 16 -9.59 -46.98 -8.26
CA ASP A 16 -8.44 -47.42 -9.02
C ASP A 16 -7.79 -46.43 -9.97
N ARG A 17 -6.50 -46.72 -10.16
CA ARG A 17 -5.57 -46.19 -11.17
C ARG A 17 -5.75 -46.94 -12.49
N PRO A 18 -5.93 -46.26 -13.63
CA PRO A 18 -5.60 -46.84 -14.93
C PRO A 18 -4.19 -46.42 -15.39
N SER A 19 -3.39 -47.44 -15.66
CA SER A 19 -2.08 -47.42 -16.30
C SER A 19 -2.25 -47.68 -17.80
N LEU A 20 -1.72 -46.82 -18.68
CA LEU A 20 -1.48 -47.08 -20.11
C LEU A 20 -0.24 -46.26 -20.52
N SER A 21 0.93 -46.89 -20.65
CA SER A 21 1.49 -47.53 -21.86
C SER A 21 2.39 -46.58 -22.67
N GLN A 22 3.68 -46.95 -22.74
CA GLN A 22 4.73 -46.37 -23.56
C GLN A 22 4.73 -47.01 -24.96
N ALA A 23 5.07 -46.26 -26.02
CA ALA A 23 6.18 -46.56 -26.94
C ALA A 23 6.26 -45.57 -28.14
N PRO A 24 7.44 -45.41 -28.79
CA PRO A 24 7.82 -44.34 -29.74
C PRO A 24 8.00 -44.92 -31.19
N PRO A 25 8.93 -44.44 -32.06
CA PRO A 25 9.30 -43.11 -32.55
C PRO A 25 8.93 -42.94 -34.06
N ASN A 26 9.13 -41.76 -34.67
CA ASN A 26 9.42 -41.73 -36.11
C ASN A 26 10.32 -40.54 -36.46
N GLU A 27 11.56 -40.89 -36.80
CA GLU A 27 12.50 -40.07 -37.55
C GLU A 27 12.13 -40.15 -39.03
N ASN A 28 12.31 -39.08 -39.80
CA ASN A 28 12.75 -39.15 -41.21
C ASN A 28 13.08 -37.76 -41.75
N GLU A 29 14.39 -37.59 -41.95
CA GLU A 29 15.12 -37.03 -43.09
C GLU A 29 14.71 -35.72 -43.80
N GLU A 30 15.72 -34.85 -43.80
CA GLU A 30 16.18 -33.95 -44.85
C GLU A 30 15.72 -34.25 -46.29
N THR A 31 15.28 -33.20 -46.99
CA THR A 31 15.75 -32.98 -48.36
C THR A 31 15.86 -31.49 -48.67
N SER A 32 17.09 -31.11 -49.02
CA SER A 32 17.53 -29.81 -49.53
C SER A 32 17.12 -29.66 -51.00
N VAL A 33 16.47 -28.53 -51.37
CA VAL A 33 16.54 -27.99 -52.74
C VAL A 33 16.65 -26.46 -52.67
N ALA A 34 17.76 -25.96 -53.20
CA ALA A 34 18.10 -24.55 -53.36
C ALA A 34 17.31 -23.92 -54.52
N GLN A 35 16.70 -22.76 -54.28
CA GLN A 35 16.37 -21.79 -55.33
C GLN A 35 16.54 -20.34 -54.81
N SER A 36 17.39 -19.60 -55.52
CA SER A 36 17.77 -18.19 -55.32
C SER A 36 16.73 -17.21 -55.88
N PRO A 37 16.82 -15.90 -55.57
CA PRO A 37 15.66 -15.06 -55.25
C PRO A 37 15.20 -14.13 -56.39
N PRO A 38 13.93 -13.67 -56.38
CA PRO A 38 13.52 -12.50 -57.15
C PRO A 38 13.53 -11.23 -56.28
N ARG A 39 14.43 -10.33 -56.68
CA ARG A 39 14.26 -8.87 -56.86
C ARG A 39 13.37 -8.11 -55.85
N VAL A 40 14.08 -7.41 -54.98
CA VAL A 40 13.64 -6.39 -54.00
C VAL A 40 12.76 -5.31 -54.65
N ALA A 41 11.51 -5.21 -54.21
CA ALA A 41 10.73 -3.97 -54.26
C ALA A 41 10.62 -3.47 -52.81
N ALA A 42 11.09 -2.24 -52.58
CA ALA A 42 11.15 -1.60 -51.28
C ALA A 42 9.74 -1.38 -50.71
N VAL A 43 9.29 -2.34 -49.90
CA VAL A 43 8.16 -2.15 -48.98
C VAL A 43 8.67 -1.31 -47.82
N SER A 44 8.11 -0.10 -47.73
CA SER A 44 8.29 0.81 -46.61
C SER A 44 7.87 0.10 -45.32
N THR A 45 8.86 -0.36 -44.56
CA THR A 45 8.69 -0.91 -43.23
C THR A 45 8.23 0.23 -42.33
N GLN A 46 6.92 0.29 -42.11
CA GLN A 46 6.34 1.04 -41.02
C GLN A 46 7.02 0.56 -39.74
N SER A 47 7.82 1.47 -39.17
CA SER A 47 8.52 1.29 -37.91
C SER A 47 7.52 0.80 -36.87
N ASP A 48 7.66 -0.46 -36.47
CA ASP A 48 6.97 -1.07 -35.34
C ASP A 48 7.14 -0.14 -34.14
N LYS A 49 6.07 0.58 -33.81
CA LYS A 49 5.92 1.25 -32.54
C LYS A 49 5.87 0.16 -31.50
N ARG A 50 7.03 -0.26 -30.99
CA ARG A 50 7.15 -1.01 -29.74
C ARG A 50 6.36 -0.23 -28.71
N VAL A 51 5.16 -0.72 -28.39
CA VAL A 51 4.37 -0.25 -27.26
C VAL A 51 5.30 -0.38 -26.07
N ALA A 52 5.77 0.75 -25.54
CA ALA A 52 6.65 0.77 -24.39
C ALA A 52 5.94 -0.02 -23.28
N MET A 53 6.50 -1.18 -22.96
CA MET A 53 6.06 -1.97 -21.81
C MET A 53 6.04 -1.02 -20.61
N PRO A 54 4.95 -0.97 -19.83
CA PRO A 54 4.87 -0.10 -18.68
C PRO A 54 6.10 -0.35 -17.82
N THR A 55 6.88 0.71 -17.58
CA THR A 55 8.12 0.67 -16.79
C THR A 55 7.83 -0.02 -15.46
N GLN A 56 8.30 -1.26 -15.34
CA GLN A 56 8.08 -2.10 -14.18
C GLN A 56 8.86 -1.47 -13.01
N ILE A 57 8.14 -0.84 -12.08
CA ILE A 57 8.74 -0.28 -10.86
C ILE A 57 9.44 -1.39 -10.09
N SER A 58 10.68 -1.18 -9.66
CA SER A 58 11.40 -2.20 -8.91
C SER A 58 10.82 -2.38 -7.50
N ALA A 59 11.00 -3.56 -6.92
CA ALA A 59 10.64 -3.82 -5.53
C ALA A 59 11.38 -2.87 -4.56
N LYS A 60 12.62 -2.49 -4.89
CA LYS A 60 13.42 -1.56 -4.08
C LYS A 60 12.86 -0.14 -4.12
N ASP A 61 12.55 0.37 -5.31
CA ASP A 61 11.99 1.72 -5.45
C ASP A 61 10.60 1.78 -4.81
N LEU A 62 9.81 0.72 -4.99
CA LEU A 62 8.50 0.65 -4.36
C LEU A 62 8.58 0.55 -2.83
N ASN A 63 9.61 -0.12 -2.29
CA ASN A 63 9.85 -0.14 -0.85
C ASN A 63 10.20 1.24 -0.31
N ALA A 64 11.04 2.00 -1.04
CA ALA A 64 11.36 3.38 -0.67
C ALA A 64 10.11 4.28 -0.72
N ASP A 65 9.33 4.21 -1.81
CA ASP A 65 8.06 4.94 -1.94
C ASP A 65 7.11 4.64 -0.76
N LEU A 66 7.02 3.37 -0.33
CA LEU A 66 6.19 2.96 0.79
C LEU A 66 6.70 3.49 2.13
N LEU A 67 8.01 3.41 2.39
CA LEU A 67 8.63 3.97 3.60
C LEU A 67 8.37 5.47 3.69
N ASP A 68 8.60 6.20 2.61
CA ASP A 68 8.33 7.64 2.54
C ASP A 68 6.85 7.93 2.83
N LYS A 69 5.94 7.13 2.27
CA LYS A 69 4.50 7.30 2.45
C LYS A 69 4.02 7.01 3.87
N VAL A 70 4.60 6.00 4.52
CA VAL A 70 4.28 5.55 5.88
C VAL A 70 4.87 6.50 6.92
N CYS A 71 6.09 7.00 6.72
CA CYS A 71 6.71 7.93 7.65
C CYS A 71 6.22 9.37 7.47
N ALA A 72 5.58 9.70 6.34
CA ALA A 72 5.02 11.02 6.11
C ALA A 72 3.92 11.38 7.10
N ARG A 73 3.95 12.62 7.59
CA ARG A 73 2.87 13.21 8.37
C ARG A 73 1.55 13.15 7.61
N LEU A 74 0.48 12.71 8.26
CA LEU A 74 -0.84 12.71 7.64
C LEU A 74 -1.37 14.15 7.55
N THR A 75 -1.58 14.66 6.33
CA THR A 75 -1.97 16.06 6.08
C THR A 75 -3.48 16.28 6.04
N THR A 76 -4.27 15.27 5.69
CA THR A 76 -5.73 15.38 5.51
C THR A 76 -6.47 14.90 6.75
N GLN A 77 -7.39 15.66 7.32
CA GLN A 77 -8.14 15.27 8.52
C GLN A 77 -8.60 13.80 8.50
N PRO A 78 -8.63 13.11 9.66
CA PRO A 78 -9.05 11.71 9.71
C PRO A 78 -10.40 11.51 9.04
N ASP A 79 -10.41 10.70 7.98
CA ASP A 79 -11.62 10.32 7.28
C ASP A 79 -12.11 8.95 7.76
N ARG A 80 -13.41 8.70 7.63
CA ARG A 80 -14.01 7.40 7.89
C ARG A 80 -14.78 6.92 6.66
N ALA A 81 -14.44 5.75 6.18
CA ALA A 81 -15.10 5.11 5.05
C ALA A 81 -14.96 3.59 5.11
N HIS A 82 -15.72 2.89 4.28
CA HIS A 82 -15.47 1.48 4.00
C HIS A 82 -14.35 1.36 2.97
N VAL A 83 -13.32 0.56 3.26
CA VAL A 83 -12.36 0.10 2.25
C VAL A 83 -12.96 -1.14 1.61
N TYR A 84 -12.96 -1.22 0.29
CA TYR A 84 -13.54 -2.34 -0.43
C TYR A 84 -12.55 -2.94 -1.42
N LEU A 85 -12.73 -4.24 -1.64
CA LEU A 85 -12.11 -4.99 -2.71
C LEU A 85 -13.22 -5.62 -3.57
N PHE A 86 -13.29 -5.21 -4.84
CA PHE A 86 -14.25 -5.74 -5.80
C PHE A 86 -13.53 -6.48 -6.93
N ARG A 87 -14.24 -7.37 -7.60
CA ARG A 87 -13.89 -7.86 -8.93
C ARG A 87 -15.02 -7.60 -9.91
N SER A 88 -14.68 -7.46 -11.20
CA SER A 88 -15.69 -7.40 -12.26
C SER A 88 -15.96 -8.81 -12.78
N ALA A 89 -17.24 -9.12 -13.02
CA ALA A 89 -17.60 -10.35 -13.74
C ALA A 89 -17.08 -10.36 -15.20
N LYS A 90 -16.83 -9.18 -15.78
CA LYS A 90 -16.38 -9.01 -17.17
C LYS A 90 -14.86 -8.94 -17.33
N LEU A 91 -14.12 -8.75 -16.24
CA LEU A 91 -12.66 -8.60 -16.24
C LEU A 91 -12.03 -9.64 -15.31
N PRO A 92 -11.91 -10.92 -15.75
CA PRO A 92 -11.37 -11.98 -14.92
C PRO A 92 -9.90 -11.68 -14.55
N GLY A 93 -9.55 -11.97 -13.30
CA GLY A 93 -8.19 -11.74 -12.77
C GLY A 93 -7.87 -10.28 -12.41
N LEU A 94 -8.81 -9.34 -12.59
CA LEU A 94 -8.66 -7.96 -12.14
C LEU A 94 -9.46 -7.67 -10.88
N VAL A 95 -8.80 -7.07 -9.91
CA VAL A 95 -9.42 -6.56 -8.68
C VAL A 95 -9.36 -5.04 -8.64
N LYS A 96 -10.36 -4.44 -8.02
CA LYS A 96 -10.47 -3.01 -7.77
C LYS A 96 -10.45 -2.74 -6.28
N VAL A 97 -9.48 -1.93 -5.86
CA VAL A 97 -9.42 -1.39 -4.50
C VAL A 97 -10.00 0.03 -4.49
N GLY A 98 -10.79 0.35 -3.48
CA GLY A 98 -11.07 1.75 -3.18
C GLY A 98 -11.85 1.97 -1.89
N ILE A 99 -12.31 3.22 -1.70
CA ILE A 99 -13.10 3.61 -0.53
C ILE A 99 -14.48 4.13 -0.90
N ALA A 100 -15.44 3.94 0.01
CA ALA A 100 -16.78 4.52 -0.13
C ALA A 100 -17.44 4.74 1.24
N GLY A 101 -18.21 5.82 1.37
CA GLY A 101 -19.12 6.00 2.51
C GLY A 101 -20.34 5.07 2.46
N SER A 102 -20.72 4.58 1.28
CA SER A 102 -21.77 3.57 1.11
C SER A 102 -21.42 2.62 -0.03
N ILE A 103 -21.24 1.35 0.31
CA ILE A 103 -20.89 0.29 -0.64
C ILE A 103 -21.97 0.10 -1.72
N SER A 104 -23.24 0.08 -1.32
CA SER A 104 -24.36 -0.10 -2.25
C SER A 104 -24.45 1.04 -3.26
N LYS A 105 -24.32 2.30 -2.82
CA LYS A 105 -24.28 3.47 -3.72
C LYS A 105 -23.07 3.41 -4.66
N ARG A 106 -21.91 3.00 -4.16
CA ARG A 106 -20.69 2.85 -4.98
C ARG A 106 -20.85 1.79 -6.06
N LYS A 107 -21.41 0.62 -5.73
CA LYS A 107 -21.71 -0.44 -6.71
C LYS A 107 -22.72 0.02 -7.75
N ALA A 108 -23.80 0.67 -7.34
CA ALA A 108 -24.80 1.21 -8.25
C ALA A 108 -24.17 2.20 -9.25
N LYS A 109 -23.31 3.12 -8.76
CA LYS A 109 -22.58 4.06 -9.61
C LYS A 109 -21.63 3.37 -10.59
N LEU A 110 -20.89 2.35 -10.15
CA LEU A 110 -20.00 1.59 -11.05
C LEU A 110 -20.80 0.83 -12.12
N LYS A 111 -21.97 0.28 -11.77
CA LYS A 111 -22.89 -0.35 -12.72
C LYS A 111 -23.45 0.67 -13.72
N SER A 112 -23.89 1.85 -13.25
CA SER A 112 -24.50 2.87 -14.12
C SER A 112 -23.49 3.57 -15.03
N ASP A 113 -22.30 3.88 -14.51
CA ASP A 113 -21.37 4.77 -15.21
C ASP A 113 -20.35 4.00 -16.04
N CYS A 114 -19.94 2.84 -15.53
CA CYS A 114 -18.88 2.02 -16.12
C CYS A 114 -19.42 0.73 -16.77
N GLU A 115 -20.73 0.48 -16.65
CA GLU A 115 -21.40 -0.75 -17.12
C GLU A 115 -20.75 -2.03 -16.55
N GLN A 116 -20.21 -1.92 -15.34
CA GLN A 116 -19.51 -2.98 -14.64
C GLN A 116 -20.35 -3.54 -13.49
N GLU A 117 -20.61 -4.83 -13.53
CA GLU A 117 -21.20 -5.55 -12.41
C GLU A 117 -20.10 -5.98 -11.43
N MET A 118 -20.18 -5.46 -10.20
CA MET A 118 -19.15 -5.62 -9.18
C MET A 118 -19.53 -6.72 -8.19
N ILE A 119 -18.73 -7.78 -8.18
CA ILE A 119 -18.77 -8.82 -7.17
C ILE A 119 -17.93 -8.35 -5.99
N THR A 120 -18.49 -8.38 -4.77
CA THR A 120 -17.71 -8.10 -3.56
C THR A 120 -16.75 -9.25 -3.32
N ILE A 121 -15.47 -8.94 -3.13
CA ILE A 121 -14.52 -9.87 -2.54
C ILE A 121 -14.55 -9.68 -1.02
N ASP A 122 -14.27 -8.45 -0.56
CA ASP A 122 -14.24 -8.13 0.87
C ASP A 122 -14.51 -6.63 1.13
N ILE A 123 -14.89 -6.31 2.38
CA ILE A 123 -15.20 -4.96 2.86
C ILE A 123 -14.71 -4.78 4.29
N TRP A 124 -13.78 -3.86 4.50
CA TRP A 124 -13.35 -3.40 5.82
C TRP A 124 -14.15 -2.17 6.22
N GLN A 125 -15.01 -2.33 7.22
CA GLN A 125 -16.04 -1.35 7.52
C GLN A 125 -15.53 -0.18 8.38
N ASN A 126 -15.99 1.03 8.04
CA ASN A 126 -15.85 2.23 8.85
C ASN A 126 -14.42 2.48 9.40
N LYS A 127 -13.41 2.30 8.54
CA LYS A 127 -12.00 2.45 8.89
C LYS A 127 -11.62 3.92 8.96
N GLN A 128 -10.82 4.26 9.98
CA GLN A 128 -10.22 5.58 10.12
C GLN A 128 -9.03 5.72 9.17
N ASN A 129 -8.77 6.93 8.69
CA ASN A 129 -7.72 7.21 7.70
C ASN A 129 -7.88 6.35 6.44
N ALA A 130 -9.13 6.10 6.00
CA ALA A 130 -9.43 5.19 4.90
C ALA A 130 -8.76 5.61 3.58
N ARG A 131 -8.64 6.91 3.30
CA ARG A 131 -7.85 7.42 2.17
C ARG A 131 -6.38 7.03 2.25
N HIS A 132 -5.81 7.00 3.44
CA HIS A 132 -4.42 6.61 3.65
C HIS A 132 -4.25 5.10 3.44
N ILE A 133 -5.18 4.27 3.95
CA ILE A 133 -5.23 2.83 3.64
C ILE A 133 -5.27 2.62 2.12
N GLU A 134 -6.18 3.29 1.43
CA GLU A 134 -6.32 3.17 -0.03
C GLU A 134 -5.03 3.56 -0.75
N ALA A 135 -4.39 4.65 -0.34
CA ALA A 135 -3.15 5.11 -0.94
C ALA A 135 -2.01 4.11 -0.74
N LEU A 136 -1.86 3.54 0.45
CA LEU A 136 -0.85 2.53 0.75
C LEU A 136 -1.06 1.25 -0.05
N VAL A 137 -2.28 0.73 -0.09
CA VAL A 137 -2.62 -0.47 -0.88
C VAL A 137 -2.37 -0.23 -2.37
N LYS A 138 -2.84 0.90 -2.92
CA LYS A 138 -2.63 1.21 -4.34
C LYS A 138 -1.15 1.39 -4.67
N LEU A 139 -0.37 1.93 -3.74
CA LEU A 139 1.08 2.04 -3.89
C LEU A 139 1.72 0.65 -3.87
N ASP A 140 1.43 -0.18 -2.87
CA ASP A 140 1.93 -1.54 -2.74
C ASP A 140 1.63 -2.41 -3.99
N LEU A 141 0.45 -2.22 -4.59
CA LEU A 141 0.01 -2.91 -5.81
C LEU A 141 0.43 -2.21 -7.12
N LYS A 142 1.18 -1.10 -7.09
CA LYS A 142 1.52 -0.29 -8.28
C LYS A 142 2.18 -1.09 -9.39
N HIS A 143 2.99 -2.09 -9.05
CA HIS A 143 3.66 -3.00 -10.00
C HIS A 143 2.70 -3.96 -10.72
N LEU A 144 1.49 -4.18 -10.18
CA LEU A 144 0.43 -5.02 -10.74
C LEU A 144 -0.69 -4.20 -11.38
N LYS A 145 -0.52 -2.88 -11.46
CA LYS A 145 -1.53 -1.97 -11.98
C LYS A 145 -1.78 -2.24 -13.45
N GLU A 146 -3.05 -2.45 -13.77
CA GLU A 146 -3.51 -2.65 -15.15
C GLU A 146 -4.52 -1.55 -15.48
N PRO A 147 -4.10 -0.46 -16.14
CA PRO A 147 -5.02 0.56 -16.59
C PRO A 147 -6.09 -0.05 -17.50
N TRP A 148 -7.35 0.23 -17.21
CA TRP A 148 -8.47 -0.29 -17.99
C TRP A 148 -9.24 0.87 -18.65
N PRO A 149 -9.30 0.92 -19.99
CA PRO A 149 -10.08 1.94 -20.70
C PRO A 149 -11.57 1.65 -20.55
N CYS A 150 -12.29 2.54 -19.86
CA CYS A 150 -13.71 2.38 -19.63
C CYS A 150 -14.51 2.65 -20.89
N LYS A 151 -15.24 1.62 -21.36
CA LYS A 151 -16.22 1.77 -22.46
C LYS A 151 -17.60 2.20 -21.99
N GLY A 152 -17.80 2.42 -20.69
CA GLY A 152 -19.08 2.86 -20.14
C GLY A 152 -19.44 4.25 -20.64
N LYS A 153 -20.68 4.40 -21.15
CA LYS A 153 -21.15 5.61 -21.85
C LYS A 153 -20.99 6.90 -21.05
N LYS A 154 -21.03 6.84 -19.71
CA LYS A 154 -20.94 8.01 -18.83
C LYS A 154 -19.56 8.22 -18.20
N CYS A 155 -18.65 7.25 -18.34
CA CYS A 155 -17.33 7.34 -17.72
C CYS A 155 -16.28 7.82 -18.72
N GLY A 156 -16.16 7.14 -19.86
CA GLY A 156 -15.20 7.47 -20.94
C GLY A 156 -13.72 7.61 -20.52
N SER A 157 -13.37 7.23 -19.29
CA SER A 157 -12.08 7.51 -18.67
C SER A 157 -11.24 6.24 -18.52
N GLU A 158 -9.92 6.40 -18.39
CA GLU A 158 -9.02 5.31 -18.03
C GLU A 158 -9.06 5.05 -16.51
N HIS A 159 -9.49 3.85 -16.09
CA HIS A 159 -9.44 3.47 -14.70
C HIS A 159 -8.05 2.96 -14.32
N ARG A 160 -7.42 3.67 -13.38
CA ARG A 160 -6.08 3.38 -12.86
C ARG A 160 -6.06 2.60 -11.55
N GLU A 161 -7.22 2.07 -11.17
CA GLU A 161 -7.47 1.46 -9.86
C GLU A 161 -7.71 -0.06 -9.96
N TRP A 162 -7.30 -0.65 -11.08
CA TRP A 162 -7.40 -2.08 -11.34
C TRP A 162 -6.03 -2.72 -11.26
N PHE A 163 -5.98 -3.91 -10.67
CA PHE A 163 -4.76 -4.65 -10.40
C PHE A 163 -4.93 -6.10 -10.83
N ARG A 164 -3.93 -6.65 -11.53
CA ARG A 164 -3.90 -8.07 -11.90
C ARG A 164 -3.26 -8.87 -10.79
N ILE A 165 -4.10 -9.51 -9.98
CA ILE A 165 -3.71 -10.24 -8.78
C ILE A 165 -4.80 -11.25 -8.42
N ASP A 166 -4.38 -12.36 -7.81
CA ASP A 166 -5.31 -13.33 -7.24
C ASP A 166 -6.10 -12.74 -6.04
N LYS A 167 -7.26 -13.32 -5.78
CA LYS A 167 -8.20 -12.81 -4.78
C LYS A 167 -7.58 -12.86 -3.39
N GLU A 168 -6.95 -13.98 -3.04
CA GLU A 168 -6.42 -14.27 -1.72
C GLU A 168 -5.27 -13.33 -1.36
N ARG A 169 -4.33 -13.11 -2.28
CA ARG A 169 -3.22 -12.16 -2.10
C ARG A 169 -3.71 -10.72 -2.02
N ALA A 170 -4.71 -10.34 -2.80
CA ALA A 170 -5.30 -9.00 -2.71
C ALA A 170 -5.96 -8.76 -1.33
N VAL A 171 -6.68 -9.74 -0.79
CA VAL A 171 -7.25 -9.67 0.57
C VAL A 171 -6.13 -9.52 1.60
N ASN A 172 -5.09 -10.35 1.53
CA ASN A 172 -3.97 -10.31 2.47
C ASN A 172 -3.25 -8.96 2.48
N ILE A 173 -3.02 -8.36 1.31
CA ILE A 173 -2.38 -7.04 1.20
C ILE A 173 -3.26 -5.96 1.83
N VAL A 174 -4.56 -5.93 1.51
CA VAL A 174 -5.45 -4.91 2.11
C VAL A 174 -5.57 -5.10 3.61
N GLN A 175 -5.75 -6.33 4.08
CA GLN A 175 -5.86 -6.68 5.50
C GLN A 175 -4.61 -6.22 6.27
N MET A 176 -3.41 -6.48 5.76
CA MET A 176 -2.15 -6.05 6.37
C MET A 176 -2.11 -4.54 6.64
N TRP A 177 -2.48 -3.72 5.64
CA TRP A 177 -2.49 -2.26 5.78
C TRP A 177 -3.60 -1.76 6.71
N VAL A 178 -4.75 -2.44 6.71
CA VAL A 178 -5.86 -2.15 7.63
C VAL A 178 -5.44 -2.44 9.08
N ASP A 179 -4.91 -3.63 9.35
CA ASP A 179 -4.51 -4.06 10.70
C ASP A 179 -3.43 -3.13 11.27
N TRP A 180 -2.45 -2.79 10.45
CA TRP A 180 -1.40 -1.86 10.87
C TRP A 180 -1.95 -0.50 11.30
N LEU A 181 -2.90 0.06 10.53
CA LEU A 181 -3.52 1.34 10.89
C LEU A 181 -4.44 1.23 12.10
N ASP A 182 -5.05 0.07 12.34
CA ASP A 182 -5.84 -0.21 13.54
C ASP A 182 -4.96 -0.25 14.81
N HIS A 183 -3.65 -0.50 14.71
CA HIS A 183 -2.70 -0.31 15.81
C HIS A 183 -2.40 1.16 16.15
N ASN A 184 -3.06 2.11 15.46
CA ASN A 184 -2.91 3.55 15.63
C ASN A 184 -1.44 4.00 15.59
N PRO A 185 -0.76 3.87 14.44
CA PRO A 185 0.68 4.12 14.35
C PRO A 185 1.06 5.60 14.35
N TYR A 186 0.08 6.50 14.25
CA TYR A 186 0.27 7.94 14.25
C TYR A 186 -0.12 8.57 15.58
N ASP A 187 0.56 9.64 15.96
CA ASP A 187 0.25 10.43 17.16
C ASP A 187 -0.87 11.47 16.90
N LYS A 188 -1.14 12.29 17.92
CA LYS A 188 -2.14 13.37 17.86
C LYS A 188 -1.78 14.49 16.86
N ASP A 189 -0.49 14.70 16.63
CA ASP A 189 0.06 15.70 15.69
C ASP A 189 0.15 15.14 14.26
N ARG A 190 -0.22 13.87 14.13
CA ARG A 190 -0.34 13.06 12.93
C ARG A 190 1.01 12.68 12.32
N ASN A 191 2.05 12.65 13.15
CA ASN A 191 3.33 12.09 12.83
C ASN A 191 3.34 10.60 13.16
N ILE A 192 4.19 9.84 12.48
CA ILE A 192 4.42 8.43 12.84
C ILE A 192 4.97 8.40 14.28
N LYS A 193 4.46 7.49 15.12
CA LYS A 193 4.96 7.39 16.50
C LYS A 193 6.41 6.90 16.49
N PRO A 194 7.26 7.37 17.42
CA PRO A 194 8.68 7.01 17.46
C PRO A 194 8.97 5.51 17.46
N ILE A 195 8.16 4.70 18.14
CA ILE A 195 8.30 3.23 18.12
C ILE A 195 8.14 2.66 16.70
N TRP A 196 7.18 3.15 15.93
CA TRP A 196 6.96 2.69 14.56
C TRP A 196 8.06 3.17 13.64
N GLU A 197 8.51 4.41 13.78
CA GLU A 197 9.66 4.92 13.05
C GLU A 197 10.92 4.08 13.32
N HIS A 198 11.18 3.74 14.59
CA HIS A 198 12.28 2.87 14.98
C HIS A 198 12.16 1.48 14.35
N LEU A 199 10.96 0.88 14.34
CA LEU A 199 10.74 -0.44 13.75
C LEU A 199 10.83 -0.42 12.22
N LEU A 200 10.40 0.64 11.56
CA LEU A 200 10.42 0.76 10.10
C LEU A 200 11.82 1.09 9.56
N ILE A 201 12.54 1.98 10.24
CA ILE A 201 13.85 2.51 9.79
C ILE A 201 15.02 1.75 10.44
N GLY A 202 14.94 1.52 11.75
CA GLY A 202 16.02 0.95 12.56
C GLY A 202 16.01 -0.58 12.61
N GLY A 203 14.85 -1.18 12.90
CA GLY A 203 14.66 -2.64 12.98
C GLY A 203 14.21 -3.31 11.67
N GLY A 204 13.69 -2.51 10.73
CA GLY A 204 13.03 -2.96 9.51
C GLY A 204 13.98 -3.14 8.33
N ARG A 205 15.25 -3.46 8.55
CA ARG A 205 16.06 -3.91 7.41
C ARG A 205 15.50 -5.24 6.93
N PRO A 206 15.25 -5.40 5.63
CA PRO A 206 14.83 -6.68 5.09
C PRO A 206 15.80 -7.78 5.53
N VAL A 207 15.29 -8.79 6.22
CA VAL A 207 16.07 -10.00 6.58
C VAL A 207 16.67 -10.61 5.31
N VAL A 208 15.91 -10.55 4.22
CA VAL A 208 16.35 -10.90 2.87
C VAL A 208 16.37 -9.62 2.04
N ARG A 209 17.53 -9.27 1.46
CA ARG A 209 17.57 -8.24 0.42
C ARG A 209 16.76 -8.73 -0.77
N PHE A 210 15.61 -8.11 -1.04
CA PHE A 210 14.85 -8.40 -2.26
C PHE A 210 15.57 -7.81 -3.47
N GLY A 211 15.70 -8.61 -4.53
CA GLY A 211 16.14 -8.14 -5.84
C GLY A 211 15.11 -7.21 -6.49
N ASN A 212 15.49 -6.56 -7.60
CA ASN A 212 14.64 -5.56 -8.26
C ASN A 212 13.25 -6.08 -8.66
N GLY A 213 13.09 -7.38 -8.95
CA GLY A 213 11.81 -8.00 -9.31
C GLY A 213 11.10 -8.73 -8.17
N ASP A 214 11.69 -8.79 -6.97
CA ASP A 214 11.20 -9.64 -5.88
C ASP A 214 10.16 -8.91 -5.01
N HIS A 215 8.98 -8.69 -5.60
CA HIS A 215 7.87 -8.06 -4.91
C HIS A 215 7.27 -8.95 -3.81
N GLU A 216 7.51 -10.26 -3.84
CA GLU A 216 6.98 -11.19 -2.82
C GLU A 216 7.80 -11.15 -1.53
N ALA A 217 9.13 -11.16 -1.63
CA ALA A 217 9.98 -10.96 -0.44
C ALA A 217 9.77 -9.56 0.15
N ARG A 218 9.55 -8.54 -0.69
CA ARG A 218 9.14 -7.21 -0.23
C ARG A 218 7.82 -7.26 0.54
N HIS A 219 6.80 -7.93 0.01
CA HIS A 219 5.50 -8.06 0.70
C HIS A 219 5.65 -8.81 2.04
N THR A 220 6.40 -9.92 2.05
CA THR A 220 6.70 -10.69 3.26
C THR A 220 7.40 -9.84 4.32
N HIS A 221 8.34 -8.99 3.90
CA HIS A 221 9.01 -8.05 4.77
C HIS A 221 8.05 -7.03 5.40
N TRP A 222 7.20 -6.38 4.59
CA TRP A 222 6.18 -5.46 5.12
C TRP A 222 5.23 -6.16 6.09
N LYS A 223 4.79 -7.39 5.77
CA LYS A 223 3.94 -8.18 6.67
C LYS A 223 4.62 -8.45 8.02
N SER A 224 5.94 -8.67 8.01
CA SER A 224 6.72 -8.90 9.22
C SER A 224 6.91 -7.65 10.09
N ILE A 225 7.08 -6.46 9.51
CA ILE A 225 7.36 -5.23 10.27
C ILE A 225 6.10 -4.48 10.70
N LEU A 226 4.97 -4.70 10.03
CA LEU A 226 3.70 -4.04 10.32
C LEU A 226 2.86 -4.76 11.39
N ARG A 227 3.34 -5.91 11.90
CA ARG A 227 2.71 -6.57 13.05
C ARG A 227 2.74 -5.67 14.27
N GLN A 228 1.86 -5.93 15.22
CA GLN A 228 1.90 -5.25 16.50
C GLN A 228 3.31 -5.41 17.14
N PRO A 229 3.93 -4.32 17.63
CA PRO A 229 5.20 -4.41 18.35
C PRO A 229 5.03 -5.31 19.57
N THR A 230 6.00 -6.20 19.82
CA THR A 230 6.01 -6.99 21.05
C THR A 230 6.43 -6.13 22.25
N GLN A 231 6.17 -6.62 23.46
CA GLN A 231 6.64 -5.95 24.67
C GLN A 231 8.18 -5.81 24.66
N ASP A 232 8.91 -6.86 24.29
CA ASP A 232 10.37 -6.82 24.18
C ASP A 232 10.88 -5.75 23.20
N GLU A 233 10.18 -5.52 22.09
CA GLU A 233 10.54 -4.47 21.12
C GLU A 233 10.28 -3.07 21.70
N ILE A 234 9.18 -2.92 22.42
CA ILE A 234 8.85 -1.68 23.13
C ILE A 234 9.91 -1.40 24.21
N ASP A 235 10.27 -2.41 25.01
CA ASP A 235 11.25 -2.28 26.08
C ASP A 235 12.63 -1.93 25.53
N LYS A 236 13.08 -2.60 24.46
CA LYS A 236 14.33 -2.26 23.74
C LYS A 236 14.31 -0.83 23.19
N PHE A 237 13.18 -0.41 22.61
CA PHE A 237 13.04 0.96 22.13
C PHE A 237 13.17 1.96 23.29
N VAL A 238 12.47 1.75 24.41
CA VAL A 238 12.55 2.62 25.59
C VAL A 238 13.97 2.69 26.15
N LEU A 239 14.66 1.55 26.26
CA LEU A 239 16.07 1.51 26.68
C LEU A 239 16.97 2.32 25.74
N SER A 240 16.80 2.16 24.42
CA SER A 240 17.59 2.93 23.44
C SER A 240 17.38 4.44 23.51
N GLN A 241 16.18 4.88 23.92
CA GLN A 241 15.89 6.30 24.14
C GLN A 241 16.55 6.84 25.42
N ALA A 242 16.61 6.01 26.48
CA ALA A 242 17.26 6.39 27.73
C ALA A 242 18.79 6.53 27.58
N GLU A 243 19.43 5.58 26.89
CA GLU A 243 20.88 5.59 26.65
C GLU A 243 21.33 6.73 25.72
N GLY A 244 20.48 7.15 24.77
CA GLY A 244 20.76 8.28 23.88
C GLY A 244 20.54 9.67 24.51
N GLY A 245 19.89 9.74 25.68
CA GLY A 245 19.52 11.00 26.35
C GLY A 245 20.57 11.54 27.33
N GLU A 246 21.64 10.80 27.62
CA GLU A 246 22.58 11.14 28.71
C GLU A 246 23.83 11.95 28.25
N GLN A 247 23.85 12.49 27.03
CA GLN A 247 25.01 13.23 26.51
C GLN A 247 24.71 14.68 26.12
N LEU A 248 24.06 15.43 27.00
CA LEU A 248 24.13 16.89 27.04
C LEU A 248 24.20 17.37 28.50
N GLN A 249 25.36 17.20 29.14
CA GLN A 249 25.67 18.03 30.31
C GLN A 249 26.04 19.45 29.84
N PRO A 250 25.47 20.50 30.45
CA PRO A 250 25.92 21.85 30.22
C PRO A 250 27.33 22.03 30.81
N THR A 251 28.32 22.29 29.97
CA THR A 251 29.60 22.86 30.41
C THR A 251 29.33 24.26 30.96
N ASN A 252 29.06 24.32 32.27
CA ASN A 252 28.80 25.57 32.94
C ASN A 252 30.13 26.27 33.29
N GLN A 253 30.30 27.42 32.66
CA GLN A 253 30.86 28.67 33.19
C GLN A 253 32.28 28.64 33.76
N GLN A 254 33.20 29.09 32.90
CA GLN A 254 34.35 29.87 33.34
C GLN A 254 33.88 31.18 33.99
N HIS A 255 34.55 31.51 35.08
CA HIS A 255 34.51 32.78 35.79
C HIS A 255 34.84 33.97 34.87
N ALA A 256 34.02 35.03 34.93
CA ALA A 256 34.46 36.41 34.74
C ALA A 256 33.44 37.39 35.35
N THR A 257 33.67 37.77 36.60
CA THR A 257 33.46 39.13 37.13
C THR A 257 34.16 40.13 36.18
N THR A 258 33.66 41.31 35.82
CA THR A 258 33.22 42.43 36.68
C THR A 258 32.51 43.48 35.81
N ALA A 259 31.69 44.29 36.50
CA ALA A 259 30.81 45.36 36.06
C ALA A 259 31.34 46.38 35.03
N ASP A 260 30.42 46.86 34.18
CA ASP A 260 30.27 48.30 33.94
C ASP A 260 28.80 48.66 33.61
N SER A 261 28.34 49.79 34.15
CA SER A 261 26.99 50.36 33.99
C SER A 261 26.87 51.09 32.63
N PRO A 262 25.65 51.36 32.12
CA PRO A 262 25.13 52.72 32.34
C PRO A 262 23.60 52.87 32.45
N GLN A 263 23.25 53.82 33.32
CA GLN A 263 22.18 54.81 33.30
C GLN A 263 20.83 54.54 32.61
N ARG A 264 19.78 54.61 33.46
CA ARG A 264 18.42 55.05 33.17
C ARG A 264 18.39 56.42 32.47
N VAL A 265 17.60 56.52 31.41
CA VAL A 265 16.88 57.75 31.05
C VAL A 265 15.42 57.40 30.85
N ALA A 266 14.54 58.07 31.58
CA ALA A 266 13.10 57.97 31.51
C ALA A 266 12.55 59.28 30.95
N ILE A 267 11.70 59.24 29.91
CA ILE A 267 10.73 60.32 29.62
C ILE A 267 9.48 59.74 28.89
N PRO A 268 8.36 60.49 28.74
CA PRO A 268 7.06 60.12 29.28
C PRO A 268 6.00 59.86 28.20
N GLY A 269 4.81 59.43 28.65
CA GLY A 269 3.76 58.91 27.77
C GLY A 269 2.97 59.92 26.94
N THR A 270 1.97 59.38 26.25
CA THR A 270 0.73 60.04 25.81
C THR A 270 -0.22 58.96 25.24
N PRO A 271 -1.54 59.24 25.09
CA PRO A 271 -2.60 58.28 25.43
C PRO A 271 -3.54 57.90 24.28
N ILE A 272 -4.37 56.88 24.53
CA ILE A 272 -5.75 56.63 24.05
C ILE A 272 -6.00 56.64 22.52
N GLN A 273 -6.54 55.53 21.99
CA GLN A 273 -7.85 55.45 21.32
C GLN A 273 -8.18 54.02 20.88
N THR A 274 -9.24 53.45 21.46
CA THR A 274 -10.09 52.44 20.80
C THR A 274 -10.96 53.16 19.77
N PRO A 275 -11.42 52.48 18.69
CA PRO A 275 -12.84 52.11 18.71
C PRO A 275 -13.31 50.90 17.86
N HIS A 276 -14.52 50.46 18.25
CA HIS A 276 -15.68 49.99 17.48
C HIS A 276 -15.71 48.67 16.69
N THR A 277 -16.46 47.74 17.31
CA THR A 277 -17.45 46.79 16.78
C THR A 277 -18.20 47.23 15.52
N ILE A 278 -18.30 46.34 14.52
CA ILE A 278 -19.44 46.25 13.58
C ILE A 278 -19.77 44.77 13.32
N LEU A 279 -20.98 44.36 13.67
CA LEU A 279 -21.70 43.17 13.17
C LEU A 279 -22.43 43.55 11.87
N PRO A 280 -22.67 42.60 10.95
CA PRO A 280 -23.85 42.66 10.12
C PRO A 280 -24.82 41.49 10.34
N THR A 281 -26.07 41.92 10.31
CA THR A 281 -27.35 41.25 10.33
C THR A 281 -27.56 40.32 9.13
N THR A 282 -28.39 39.32 9.37
CA THR A 282 -29.06 38.40 8.45
C THR A 282 -29.62 39.00 7.16
N ALA A 283 -29.58 38.19 6.10
CA ALA A 283 -30.67 37.96 5.15
C ALA A 283 -30.68 36.48 4.77
#